data_AF-A0A5B6YWN6-F1
#
_entry.id   AF-A0A5B6YWN6-F1
#
_cell.length_a   1.000
_cell.length_b   1.000
_cell.length_c   1.000
_cell.angle_alpha   90.00
_cell.angle_beta   90.00
_cell.angle_gamma   90.00
#
_symmetry.space_group_name_H-M   'P 1'
#
loop_
_entity.id
_entity.type
_entity.pdbx_description
1 polymer ?
#
loop_
_entity_poly.entity_id
_entity_poly.type
_entity_poly.pdbx_seq_one_letter_code
_entity_poly.pdbx_strand_id
1 'polypeptide(L)'
;VRCEASAYQKLLMKRVEDNLGAIGTSKARSVHNSVMELRNICNHPYLSQLHVEEVHNWIPKHYLPNIVRLCGKLEMLDRLLPKLKATDHRVLFFSTMTRLLDVMEDYLYWKQYRYLRLDG
;
A
#
# COMPACT_ATOMS: atom_id res chain seq x y z
N VAL A 1 -10.68 -6.40 -10.21
CA VAL A 1 -10.45 -5.06 -10.82
C VAL A 1 -8.96 -4.83 -10.92
N ARG A 2 -8.45 -4.32 -12.05
CA ARG A 2 -7.02 -4.02 -12.22
C ARG A 2 -6.75 -2.60 -11.74
N CYS A 3 -5.69 -2.41 -10.95
CA CYS A 3 -5.25 -1.11 -10.47
C CYS A 3 -3.83 -0.85 -11.00
N GLU A 4 -3.55 0.36 -11.44
CA GLU A 4 -2.18 0.75 -11.76
C GLU A 4 -1.41 1.08 -10.49
N ALA A 5 -0.12 0.76 -10.47
CA ALA A 5 0.78 1.16 -9.40
C ALA A 5 1.05 2.68 -9.47
N SER A 6 1.09 3.33 -8.31
CA SER A 6 1.50 4.73 -8.21
C SER A 6 2.94 4.92 -8.68
N ALA A 7 3.33 6.16 -8.99
CA ALA A 7 4.72 6.47 -9.34
C ALA A 7 5.71 6.04 -8.24
N TYR A 8 5.33 6.21 -6.98
CA TYR A 8 6.16 5.81 -5.84
C TYR A 8 6.27 4.29 -5.70
N GLN A 9 5.17 3.55 -5.90
CA GLN A 9 5.20 2.08 -5.95
C GLN A 9 6.14 1.58 -7.05
N LYS A 10 6.06 2.15 -8.25
CA LYS A 10 6.94 1.80 -9.38
C LYS A 10 8.41 2.07 -9.05
N LEU A 11 8.70 3.19 -8.38
CA LEU A 11 10.05 3.52 -7.92
C LEU A 11 10.60 2.48 -6.93
N LEU A 12 9.82 2.11 -5.92
CA LEU A 12 10.23 1.11 -4.93
C LEU A 12 10.40 -0.28 -5.56
N MET A 13 9.51 -0.68 -6.47
CA MET A 13 9.65 -1.95 -7.20
C MET A 13 10.95 -2.00 -8.00
N LYS A 14 11.28 -0.94 -8.73
CA LYS A 14 12.56 -0.83 -9.44
C LYS A 14 13.75 -0.95 -8.49
N ARG A 15 13.68 -0.34 -7.30
CA ARG A 15 14.73 -0.45 -6.27
C ARG A 15 14.92 -1.88 -5.77
N VAL A 16 13.84 -2.66 -5.64
CA VAL A 16 13.92 -4.09 -5.31
C VAL A 16 14.61 -4.88 -6.42
N GLU A 17 14.29 -4.59 -7.68
CA GLU A 17 14.91 -5.22 -8.86
C GLU A 17 16.42 -4.90 -8.96
N ASP A 18 16.81 -3.65 -8.73
CA ASP A 18 18.21 -3.22 -8.72
C ASP A 18 19.00 -3.95 -7.62
N ASN A 19 18.42 -4.09 -6.43
CA ASN A 19 19.04 -4.81 -5.31
C ASN A 19 19.17 -6.33 -5.56
N LEU A 20 18.27 -6.91 -6.37
CA LEU A 20 18.38 -8.30 -6.82
C LEU A 20 19.52 -8.48 -7.84
N GLY A 21 19.72 -7.52 -8.75
CA GLY A 21 20.73 -7.58 -9.80
C GLY A 21 22.19 -7.45 -9.31
N ALA A 22 22.40 -6.91 -8.10
CA ALA A 22 23.72 -6.62 -7.56
C ALA A 22 24.42 -7.80 -6.84
N ILE A 23 23.70 -8.87 -6.48
CA ILE A 23 24.23 -9.90 -5.56
C ILE A 23 24.41 -11.25 -6.27
N GLY A 24 25.63 -11.49 -6.74
CA GLY A 24 26.07 -12.83 -7.09
C GLY A 24 26.01 -13.77 -5.88
N THR A 25 25.50 -14.99 -6.09
CA THR A 25 25.75 -16.23 -5.32
C THR A 25 24.89 -16.64 -4.10
N SER A 26 23.76 -16.01 -3.76
CA SER A 26 22.83 -16.52 -2.70
C SER A 26 21.34 -16.59 -3.11
N LYS A 27 21.01 -17.51 -4.03
CA LYS A 27 19.81 -17.42 -4.89
C LYS A 27 18.43 -17.69 -4.27
N ALA A 28 18.25 -18.52 -3.23
CA ALA A 28 16.89 -18.90 -2.80
C ALA A 28 16.25 -17.96 -1.77
N ARG A 29 16.98 -17.61 -0.70
CA ARG A 29 16.45 -16.75 0.38
C ARG A 29 16.33 -15.29 -0.05
N SER A 30 17.27 -14.78 -0.85
CA SER A 30 17.22 -13.42 -1.40
C SER A 30 15.99 -13.21 -2.29
N VAL A 31 15.68 -14.18 -3.16
CA VAL A 31 14.49 -14.12 -4.02
C VAL A 31 13.19 -14.17 -3.23
N HIS A 32 13.09 -15.03 -2.21
CA HIS A 32 11.89 -15.09 -1.36
C HIS A 32 11.61 -13.75 -0.67
N ASN A 33 12.66 -13.11 -0.14
CA ASN A 33 12.55 -11.80 0.50
C ASN A 33 12.10 -10.72 -0.49
N SER A 34 12.63 -10.72 -1.72
CA SER A 34 12.23 -9.75 -2.74
C SER A 34 10.79 -9.94 -3.22
N VAL A 35 10.32 -11.18 -3.37
CA VAL A 35 8.91 -11.44 -3.71
C VAL A 35 7.99 -10.95 -2.59
N MET A 36 8.35 -11.18 -1.34
CA MET A 36 7.60 -10.66 -0.20
C MET A 36 7.58 -9.14 -0.18
N GLU A 37 8.70 -8.50 -0.52
CA GLU A 37 8.80 -7.05 -0.57
C GLU A 37 7.99 -6.43 -1.72
N LEU A 38 8.03 -7.04 -2.91
CA LEU A 38 7.16 -6.66 -4.02
C LEU A 38 5.68 -6.80 -3.64
N ARG A 39 5.31 -7.84 -2.87
CA ARG A 39 3.95 -8.01 -2.35
C ARG A 39 3.57 -6.92 -1.35
N ASN A 40 4.49 -6.54 -0.45
CA ASN A 40 4.31 -5.42 0.46
C ASN A 40 4.03 -4.12 -0.31
N ILE A 41 4.90 -3.77 -1.26
CA ILE A 41 4.78 -2.54 -2.08
C ILE A 41 3.47 -2.56 -2.89
N CYS A 42 3.11 -3.70 -3.48
CA CYS A 42 1.85 -3.88 -4.21
C CYS A 42 0.62 -3.65 -3.32
N ASN A 43 0.69 -3.98 -2.03
CA ASN A 43 -0.41 -3.78 -1.10
C ASN A 43 -0.45 -2.33 -0.61
N HIS A 44 0.66 -1.81 -0.08
CA HIS A 44 0.82 -0.40 0.22
C HIS A 44 2.31 -0.09 0.48
N PRO A 45 2.88 1.03 -0.03
CA PRO A 45 4.29 1.37 0.17
C PRO A 45 4.75 1.40 1.62
N TYR A 46 3.92 1.81 2.57
CA TYR A 46 4.29 1.85 3.99
C TYR A 46 4.59 0.47 4.61
N LEU A 47 4.21 -0.63 3.94
CA LEU A 47 4.58 -1.97 4.38
C LEU A 47 6.02 -2.33 3.99
N SER A 48 6.56 -1.64 2.97
CA SER A 48 7.90 -1.83 2.44
C SER A 48 8.96 -1.34 3.43
N GLN A 49 10.04 -2.08 3.55
CA GLN A 49 11.24 -1.67 4.29
C GLN A 49 12.03 -0.59 3.56
N LEU A 50 11.78 -0.41 2.26
CA LEU A 50 12.40 0.63 1.44
C LEU A 50 11.65 1.97 1.53
N HIS A 51 10.47 2.00 2.15
CA HIS A 51 9.78 3.24 2.43
C HIS A 51 10.47 4.00 3.57
N VAL A 52 10.62 5.31 3.40
CA VAL A 52 11.21 6.22 4.38
C VAL A 52 10.30 7.42 4.54
N GLU A 53 10.04 7.84 5.79
CA GLU A 53 9.08 8.89 6.10
C GLU A 53 9.51 10.26 5.55
N GLU A 54 10.81 10.49 5.39
CA GLU A 54 11.39 11.71 4.86
C GLU A 54 10.88 12.03 3.45
N VAL A 55 10.44 11.02 2.69
CA VAL A 55 9.81 11.20 1.38
C VAL A 55 8.61 12.15 1.47
N HIS A 56 7.89 12.19 2.59
CA HIS A 56 6.77 13.11 2.78
C HIS A 56 7.16 14.59 2.70
N ASN A 57 8.41 14.93 3.04
CA ASN A 57 8.92 16.30 2.94
C ASN A 57 9.19 16.73 1.48
N TRP A 58 9.44 15.75 0.61
CA TRP A 58 9.73 15.97 -0.81
C TRP A 58 8.47 15.90 -1.68
N ILE A 59 7.36 15.40 -1.14
CA ILE A 59 6.08 15.33 -1.84
C ILE A 59 5.36 16.68 -1.73
N PRO A 60 4.94 17.29 -2.85
CA PRO A 60 4.15 18.51 -2.82
C PRO A 60 2.87 18.33 -2.00
N LYS A 61 2.53 19.35 -1.22
CA LYS A 61 1.27 19.42 -0.46
C LYS A 61 0.09 19.19 -1.41
N HIS A 62 -0.88 18.42 -0.93
CA HIS A 62 -2.04 18.03 -1.72
C HIS A 62 -3.24 17.83 -0.79
N TYR A 63 -4.46 17.95 -1.34
CA TYR A 63 -5.68 17.79 -0.55
C TYR A 63 -5.90 16.34 -0.08
N LEU A 64 -5.48 15.36 -0.90
CA LEU A 64 -5.39 13.96 -0.48
C LEU A 64 -4.15 13.70 0.37
N PRO A 65 -4.26 12.89 1.44
CA PRO A 65 -3.13 12.49 2.26
C PRO A 65 -2.19 11.56 1.50
N ASN A 66 -0.92 11.54 1.92
CA ASN A 66 0.13 10.74 1.27
C ASN A 66 -0.20 9.23 1.28
N ILE A 67 -0.84 8.72 2.34
CA ILE A 67 -1.29 7.33 2.42
C ILE A 67 -2.16 6.92 1.21
N VAL A 68 -3.07 7.78 0.77
CA VAL A 68 -3.91 7.52 -0.41
C VAL A 68 -3.12 7.69 -1.70
N ARG A 69 -2.39 8.80 -1.84
CA ARG A 69 -1.71 9.18 -3.09
C ARG A 69 -0.58 8.23 -3.47
N LEU A 70 0.09 7.65 -2.48
CA LEU A 70 1.24 6.79 -2.71
C LEU A 70 0.83 5.36 -3.06
N CYS A 71 -0.44 4.98 -2.93
CA CYS A 71 -0.91 3.63 -3.25
C CYS A 71 -2.06 3.63 -4.25
N GLY A 72 -1.84 3.08 -5.44
CA GLY A 72 -2.86 3.07 -6.50
C GLY A 72 -4.11 2.23 -6.16
N LYS A 73 -3.97 1.19 -5.33
CA LYS A 73 -5.13 0.45 -4.81
C LYS A 73 -5.97 1.30 -3.87
N LEU A 74 -5.32 2.06 -2.97
CA LEU A 74 -6.02 2.89 -2.00
C LEU A 74 -6.65 4.11 -2.66
N GLU A 75 -5.99 4.72 -3.64
CA GLU A 75 -6.56 5.78 -4.48
C GLU A 75 -7.78 5.30 -5.27
N MET A 76 -7.75 4.07 -5.79
CA MET A 76 -8.93 3.48 -6.42
C MET A 76 -10.04 3.24 -5.39
N LEU A 77 -9.71 2.71 -4.22
CA LEU A 77 -10.66 2.47 -3.14
C LEU A 77 -11.32 3.78 -2.65
N ASP A 78 -10.54 4.87 -2.58
CA ASP A 78 -11.01 6.22 -2.24
C ASP A 78 -12.10 6.72 -3.18
N ARG A 79 -12.03 6.34 -4.45
CA ARG A 79 -13.06 6.66 -5.45
C ARG A 79 -14.28 5.73 -5.40
N LEU A 80 -14.12 4.51 -4.90
CA LEU A 80 -15.18 3.50 -4.84
C LEU A 80 -16.04 3.62 -3.57
N LEU A 81 -15.40 3.76 -2.41
CA LEU A 81 -16.09 3.74 -1.12
C LEU A 81 -17.20 4.80 -0.97
N PRO A 82 -17.02 6.06 -1.42
CA PRO A 82 -18.09 7.06 -1.34
C PRO A 82 -19.35 6.64 -2.11
N LYS A 83 -19.18 5.96 -3.26
CA LYS A 83 -20.30 5.48 -4.08
C LYS A 83 -21.04 4.35 -3.36
N LEU A 84 -20.30 3.40 -2.80
CA LEU A 84 -20.87 2.30 -2.02
C LEU A 84 -21.57 2.80 -0.76
N LYS A 85 -21.02 3.85 -0.13
CA LYS A 85 -21.62 4.47 1.06
C LYS A 85 -22.90 5.20 0.72
N ALA A 86 -22.96 5.90 -0.41
CA ALA A 86 -24.16 6.59 -0.88
C ALA A 86 -25.33 5.64 -1.17
N THR A 87 -25.05 4.39 -1.54
CA THR A 87 -26.05 3.34 -1.78
C THR A 87 -26.23 2.38 -0.60
N ASP A 88 -25.73 2.75 0.59
CA ASP A 88 -25.82 2.01 1.86
C ASP A 88 -25.30 0.55 1.81
N HIS A 89 -24.28 0.28 1.00
CA HIS A 89 -23.60 -1.01 1.02
C HIS A 89 -22.67 -1.15 2.23
N ARG A 90 -22.61 -2.36 2.78
CA ARG A 90 -21.60 -2.78 3.76
C ARG A 90 -20.44 -3.44 3.02
N VAL A 91 -19.22 -3.02 3.36
CA VAL A 91 -17.99 -3.48 2.71
C VAL A 91 -17.17 -4.27 3.71
N LEU A 92 -16.66 -5.42 3.28
CA LEU A 92 -15.77 -6.27 4.06
C LEU A 92 -14.40 -6.32 3.37
N PHE A 93 -13.34 -5.99 4.10
CA PHE A 93 -11.97 -6.09 3.61
C PHE A 93 -11.31 -7.36 4.14
N PHE A 94 -10.63 -8.08 3.24
CA PHE A 94 -9.78 -9.21 3.60
C PHE A 94 -8.34 -8.88 3.22
N SER A 95 -7.42 -9.13 4.14
CA SER A 95 -5.99 -9.06 3.89
C SER A 95 -5.30 -10.22 4.57
N THR A 96 -4.34 -10.82 3.89
CA THR A 96 -3.43 -11.81 4.47
C THR A 96 -2.32 -11.17 5.31
N MET A 97 -2.16 -9.84 5.24
CA MET A 97 -1.15 -9.07 5.97
C MET A 97 -1.83 -8.18 7.00
N THR A 98 -1.62 -8.47 8.28
CA THR A 98 -2.19 -7.70 9.39
C THR A 98 -1.75 -6.23 9.36
N ARG A 99 -0.48 -5.98 9.02
CA ARG A 99 0.06 -4.61 8.83
C ARG A 99 -0.67 -3.78 7.78
N LEU A 100 -1.33 -4.43 6.81
CA LEU A 100 -2.15 -3.70 5.84
C LEU A 100 -3.45 -3.20 6.48
N LEU A 101 -3.98 -3.93 7.46
CA LEU A 101 -5.19 -3.53 8.17
C LEU A 101 -4.94 -2.29 9.01
N ASP A 102 -3.74 -2.10 9.57
CA ASP A 102 -3.35 -0.86 10.24
C ASP A 102 -3.41 0.35 9.29
N VAL A 103 -2.85 0.23 8.07
CA VAL A 103 -2.92 1.28 7.04
C VAL A 103 -4.38 1.56 6.63
N MET A 104 -5.21 0.51 6.54
CA MET A 104 -6.63 0.68 6.23
C MET A 104 -7.38 1.37 7.38
N GLU A 105 -6.99 1.09 8.61
CA GLU A 105 -7.54 1.71 9.81
C GLU A 105 -7.31 3.22 9.82
N ASP A 106 -6.06 3.65 9.59
CA ASP A 106 -5.70 5.06 9.45
C ASP A 106 -6.51 5.76 8.36
N TYR A 107 -6.68 5.09 7.22
CA TYR A 107 -7.46 5.60 6.11
C TYR A 107 -8.96 5.73 6.45
N LEU A 108 -9.56 4.72 7.08
CA LEU A 108 -10.97 4.74 7.48
C LEU A 108 -11.24 5.77 8.58
N TYR A 109 -10.28 5.93 9.51
CA TYR A 109 -10.30 6.98 10.51
C TYR A 109 -10.27 8.37 9.86
N TRP A 110 -9.33 8.61 8.93
CA TRP A 110 -9.29 9.88 8.19
C TRP A 110 -10.59 10.16 7.43
N LYS A 111 -11.21 9.14 6.83
CA LYS A 111 -12.52 9.25 6.16
C LYS A 111 -13.73 9.32 7.08
N GLN A 112 -13.54 9.15 8.40
CA GLN A 112 -14.62 9.09 9.39
C GLN A 112 -15.64 7.97 9.09
N TYR A 113 -15.15 6.84 8.57
CA TYR A 113 -15.97 5.64 8.37
C TYR A 113 -15.92 4.75 9.61
N ARG A 114 -17.10 4.35 10.10
CA ARG A 114 -17.19 3.35 11.17
C ARG A 114 -16.77 1.99 10.64
N TYR A 115 -15.87 1.33 11.35
CA TYR A 115 -15.38 0.00 11.01
C TYR A 115 -15.32 -0.89 12.26
N LEU A 116 -15.22 -2.19 12.01
CA LEU A 116 -14.86 -3.19 13.00
C LEU A 116 -13.68 -3.97 12.43
N ARG A 117 -12.77 -4.37 13.31
CA ARG A 117 -11.59 -5.13 12.96
C ARG A 117 -11.60 -6.44 13.73
N LEU A 118 -11.29 -7.52 13.02
CA LEU A 118 -11.16 -8.86 13.57
C LEU A 118 -9.82 -9.40 13.10
N ASP A 119 -8.88 -9.43 14.03
CA ASP A 119 -7.58 -10.07 13.85
C ASP A 119 -7.56 -11.33 14.74
N GLY A 120 -6.90 -12.39 14.28
CA GLY A 120 -6.75 -13.66 14.99
C GLY A 120 -5.42 -13.77 15.71
#